data_AF-A0A1C5FVE0-F1
#
_entry.id   AF-A0A1C5FVE0-F1
#
_cell.length_a   1.000
_cell.length_b   1.000
_cell.length_c   1.000
_cell.angle_alpha   90.00
_cell.angle_beta   90.00
_cell.angle_gamma   90.00
#
_symmetry.space_group_name_H-M   'P 1'
#
loop_
_entity.id
_entity.type
_entity.pdbx_description
1 polymer ?
#
loop_
_entity_poly.entity_id
_entity_poly.type
_entity_poly.pdbx_seq_one_letter_code
_entity_poly.pdbx_strand_id
1 'polypeptide(L)'
;DIQWDRFAYGYTAVRPSPLIGELPEVRRLRETGGPAAGEPGAGPDGSPAEALRKRLAGISRAEQSLVVLEVVRSGAAAALGHSSTDEVGAGRAFKELGFDSLIALELRNRLTAATGQKLPATLVFDYPTPTALAEFLCARIVGDGGTAAAPGVAELDALESALSVLDPDSEARETIAARLRDLAAKWAEPRTADAEAAEGDGGTVTEKLQEATPDEVFAFIDKELGI
;
A
#
# COMPACT_ATOMS: atom_id res chain seq x y z
N ASP A 1 -31.17 11.84 -19.12
CA ASP A 1 -30.72 10.88 -20.13
C ASP A 1 -29.49 10.18 -19.58
N ILE A 2 -29.54 8.85 -19.38
CA ILE A 2 -28.46 8.11 -18.72
C ILE A 2 -27.50 7.59 -19.80
N GLN A 3 -26.25 8.02 -19.74
CA GLN A 3 -25.18 7.63 -20.67
C GLN A 3 -24.66 6.23 -20.28
N TRP A 4 -25.40 5.21 -20.68
CA TRP A 4 -25.17 3.81 -20.31
C TRP A 4 -23.85 3.23 -20.85
N ASP A 5 -23.31 3.82 -21.91
CA ASP A 5 -22.07 3.41 -22.57
C ASP A 5 -20.88 3.58 -21.61
N ARG A 6 -20.78 4.73 -20.95
CA ARG A 6 -19.74 5.03 -19.95
C ARG A 6 -19.93 4.23 -18.65
N PHE A 7 -21.17 3.86 -18.33
CA PHE A 7 -21.51 3.12 -17.12
C PHE A 7 -21.17 1.63 -17.21
N ALA A 8 -21.34 1.01 -18.38
CA ALA A 8 -21.09 -0.41 -18.58
C ALA A 8 -19.58 -0.78 -18.50
N TYR A 9 -18.70 0.04 -19.10
CA TYR A 9 -17.26 -0.25 -19.14
C TYR A 9 -16.58 -0.32 -17.76
N GLY A 10 -17.10 0.38 -16.75
CA GLY A 10 -16.55 0.32 -15.40
C GLY A 10 -17.01 -0.90 -14.58
N TYR A 11 -18.25 -1.35 -14.78
CA TYR A 11 -18.89 -2.33 -13.89
C TYR A 11 -18.68 -3.79 -14.35
N THR A 12 -18.75 -4.06 -15.65
CA THR A 12 -18.61 -5.43 -16.18
C THR A 12 -17.15 -5.87 -16.34
N ALA A 13 -16.19 -4.95 -16.30
CA ALA A 13 -14.76 -5.25 -16.37
C ALA A 13 -14.20 -5.86 -15.07
N VAL A 14 -14.83 -5.61 -13.91
CA VAL A 14 -14.32 -6.04 -12.60
C VAL A 14 -15.09 -7.21 -12.00
N ARG A 15 -16.40 -7.35 -12.29
CA ARG A 15 -17.16 -8.56 -11.98
C ARG A 15 -18.10 -8.91 -13.13
N PRO A 16 -17.97 -10.09 -13.75
CA PRO A 16 -18.98 -10.58 -14.68
C PRO A 16 -20.27 -10.85 -13.89
N SER A 17 -21.20 -9.89 -13.88
CA SER A 17 -22.54 -10.08 -13.36
C SER A 17 -23.43 -10.61 -14.48
N PRO A 18 -23.96 -11.85 -14.39
CA PRO A 18 -24.74 -12.47 -15.46
C PRO A 18 -26.04 -11.74 -15.77
N LEU A 19 -26.54 -10.89 -14.87
CA LEU A 19 -27.77 -10.11 -15.10
C LEU A 19 -27.59 -8.93 -16.07
N ILE A 20 -26.38 -8.40 -16.22
CA ILE A 20 -26.09 -7.26 -17.11
C ILE A 20 -25.60 -7.73 -18.49
N GLY A 21 -24.96 -8.90 -18.57
CA GLY A 21 -24.51 -9.49 -19.84
C GLY A 21 -25.64 -9.90 -20.79
N GLU A 22 -26.85 -10.11 -20.25
CA GLU A 22 -28.01 -10.58 -20.99
C GLU A 22 -28.88 -9.46 -21.58
N LEU A 23 -28.54 -8.19 -21.31
CA LEU A 23 -29.28 -7.06 -21.86
C LEU A 23 -29.06 -6.95 -23.39
N PRO A 24 -30.13 -6.77 -24.19
CA PRO A 24 -30.03 -6.65 -25.65
C PRO A 24 -29.06 -5.56 -26.12
N GLU A 25 -28.90 -4.50 -25.34
CA GLU A 25 -28.01 -3.37 -25.61
C GLU A 25 -26.54 -3.74 -25.42
N VAL A 26 -26.20 -4.60 -24.45
CA VAL A 26 -24.84 -5.07 -24.16
C VAL A 26 -24.39 -6.11 -25.20
N ARG A 27 -25.30 -6.98 -25.67
CA ARG A 27 -25.01 -7.90 -26.77
C ARG A 27 -24.67 -7.16 -28.07
N ARG A 28 -25.43 -6.11 -28.38
CA ARG A 28 -25.19 -5.27 -29.57
C ARG A 28 -23.81 -4.60 -29.55
N LEU A 29 -23.34 -4.15 -28.38
CA LEU A 29 -21.98 -3.60 -28.21
C LEU A 29 -20.86 -4.63 -28.40
N ARG A 30 -21.10 -5.90 -28.01
CA ARG A 30 -20.13 -7.00 -28.24
C ARG A 30 -20.07 -7.42 -29.71
N GLU A 31 -21.21 -7.45 -30.39
CA GLU A 31 -21.32 -7.86 -31.80
C GLU A 31 -20.79 -6.79 -32.76
N THR A 32 -20.84 -5.51 -32.38
CA THR A 32 -20.31 -4.39 -33.19
C THR A 32 -18.82 -4.11 -33.00
N GLY A 33 -18.11 -4.91 -32.19
CA GLY A 33 -16.66 -4.77 -32.03
C GLY A 33 -16.25 -3.49 -31.29
N GLY A 34 -17.00 -3.06 -30.26
CA GLY A 34 -16.48 -2.12 -29.26
C GLY A 34 -15.19 -2.68 -28.65
N PRO A 35 -14.22 -1.83 -28.24
CA PRO A 35 -12.88 -2.25 -27.87
C PRO A 35 -12.99 -3.36 -26.86
N ALA A 36 -12.65 -4.57 -27.31
CA ALA A 36 -12.61 -5.73 -26.48
C ALA A 36 -11.77 -5.35 -25.26
N ALA A 37 -12.32 -5.57 -24.07
CA ALA A 37 -11.51 -5.85 -22.90
C ALA A 37 -10.77 -7.15 -23.21
N GLY A 38 -9.77 -7.05 -24.09
CA GLY A 38 -8.74 -8.03 -24.26
C GLY A 38 -8.05 -8.10 -22.92
N GLU A 39 -7.91 -9.32 -22.43
CA GLU A 39 -6.77 -9.72 -21.62
C GLU A 39 -5.56 -8.90 -22.08
N PRO A 40 -4.81 -8.24 -21.18
CA PRO A 40 -3.63 -7.50 -21.59
C PRO A 40 -2.70 -8.50 -22.29
N GLY A 41 -2.72 -8.45 -23.61
CA GLY A 41 -1.85 -9.24 -24.46
C GLY A 41 -0.45 -8.88 -24.04
N ALA A 42 0.24 -9.86 -23.44
CA ALA A 42 1.67 -9.83 -23.27
C ALA A 42 2.27 -9.76 -24.69
N GLY A 43 2.51 -8.53 -25.14
CA GLY A 43 3.52 -8.29 -26.15
C GLY A 43 4.89 -8.71 -25.60
N PRO A 44 5.93 -8.79 -26.46
CA PRO A 44 7.28 -9.12 -26.02
C PRO A 44 7.87 -8.09 -25.04
N ASP A 45 7.21 -6.94 -24.87
CA ASP A 45 7.51 -5.91 -23.88
C ASP A 45 6.51 -6.05 -22.73
N GLY A 46 7.00 -6.28 -21.50
CA GLY A 46 6.18 -6.54 -20.31
C GLY A 46 5.14 -5.45 -19.97
N SER A 47 4.41 -5.64 -18.87
CA SER A 47 3.33 -4.73 -18.48
C SER A 47 3.80 -3.27 -18.35
N PRO A 48 2.93 -2.26 -18.60
CA PRO A 48 3.29 -0.84 -18.44
C PRO A 48 3.92 -0.52 -17.07
N ALA A 49 3.45 -1.21 -16.03
CA ALA A 49 3.97 -1.13 -14.68
C ALA A 49 5.43 -1.65 -14.56
N GLU A 50 5.77 -2.74 -15.24
CA GLU A 50 7.14 -3.27 -15.28
C GLU A 50 8.08 -2.37 -16.06
N ALA A 51 7.62 -1.83 -17.19
CA ALA A 51 8.38 -0.84 -17.96
C ALA A 51 8.66 0.42 -17.13
N LEU A 52 7.66 0.91 -16.38
CA LEU A 52 7.82 2.05 -15.47
C LEU A 52 8.82 1.72 -14.35
N ARG A 53 8.69 0.58 -13.68
CA ARG A 53 9.64 0.14 -12.63
C ARG A 53 11.08 0.05 -13.15
N LYS A 54 11.29 -0.57 -14.31
CA LYS A 54 12.62 -0.69 -14.94
C LYS A 54 13.22 0.67 -15.26
N ARG A 55 12.42 1.61 -15.76
CA ARG A 55 12.86 2.98 -16.05
C ARG A 55 13.27 3.71 -14.77
N LEU A 56 12.48 3.60 -13.69
CA LEU A 56 12.77 4.26 -12.41
C LEU A 56 14.02 3.70 -11.72
N ALA A 57 14.27 2.39 -11.84
CA ALA A 57 15.43 1.75 -11.22
C ALA A 57 16.79 2.22 -11.80
N GLY A 58 16.81 2.80 -13.00
CA GLY A 58 18.04 3.25 -13.68
C GLY A 58 18.37 4.74 -13.53
N ILE A 59 17.57 5.51 -12.78
CA ILE A 59 17.69 6.97 -12.68
C ILE A 59 17.71 7.45 -11.23
N SER A 60 18.17 8.69 -10.99
CA SER A 60 18.27 9.27 -9.65
C SER A 60 16.89 9.53 -9.02
N ARG A 61 16.82 9.63 -7.69
CA ARG A 61 15.55 9.89 -6.97
C ARG A 61 14.85 11.18 -7.41
N ALA A 62 15.62 12.22 -7.75
CA ALA A 62 15.07 13.47 -8.26
C ALA A 62 14.39 13.28 -9.63
N GLU A 63 15.02 12.49 -10.51
CA GLU A 63 14.47 12.16 -11.83
C GLU A 63 13.29 11.19 -11.72
N GLN A 64 13.30 10.26 -10.76
CA GLN A 64 12.17 9.36 -10.48
C GLN A 64 10.91 10.17 -10.15
N SER A 65 11.01 11.16 -9.26
CA SER A 65 9.88 12.03 -8.90
C SER A 65 9.32 12.79 -10.11
N LEU A 66 10.17 13.27 -11.02
CA LEU A 66 9.73 13.95 -12.24
C LEU A 66 9.01 13.01 -13.21
N VAL A 67 9.53 11.78 -13.38
CA VAL A 67 8.89 10.78 -14.24
C VAL A 67 7.53 10.37 -13.69
N VAL A 68 7.42 10.13 -12.38
CA VAL A 68 6.14 9.77 -11.74
C VAL A 68 5.16 10.95 -11.77
N LEU A 69 5.64 12.18 -11.60
CA LEU A 69 4.82 13.39 -11.75
C LEU A 69 4.20 13.48 -13.15
N GLU A 70 4.96 13.17 -14.19
CA GLU A 70 4.43 13.18 -15.55
C GLU A 70 3.36 12.09 -15.76
N VAL A 71 3.54 10.90 -15.17
CA VAL A 71 2.51 9.85 -15.19
C VAL A 71 1.23 10.32 -14.50
N VAL A 72 1.35 11.01 -13.35
CA VAL A 72 0.20 11.57 -12.64
C VAL A 72 -0.49 12.66 -13.45
N ARG A 73 0.27 13.61 -14.01
CA ARG A 73 -0.29 14.71 -14.80
C ARG A 73 -0.93 14.21 -16.09
N SER A 74 -0.34 13.22 -16.76
CA SER A 74 -0.91 12.56 -17.94
C SER A 74 -2.22 11.84 -17.62
N GLY A 75 -2.25 11.08 -16.52
CA GLY A 75 -3.48 10.44 -16.05
C GLY A 75 -4.57 11.45 -15.69
N ALA A 76 -4.19 12.56 -15.06
CA ALA A 76 -5.12 13.61 -14.66
C ALA A 76 -5.67 14.39 -15.86
N ALA A 77 -4.82 14.74 -16.83
CA ALA A 77 -5.24 15.38 -18.06
C ALA A 77 -6.25 14.50 -18.81
N ALA A 78 -5.93 13.21 -18.96
CA ALA A 78 -6.82 12.27 -19.63
C ALA A 78 -8.16 12.06 -18.90
N ALA A 79 -8.18 12.06 -17.56
CA ALA A 79 -9.40 11.96 -16.77
C ALA A 79 -10.29 13.23 -16.88
N LEU A 80 -9.67 14.39 -17.07
CA LEU A 80 -10.35 15.67 -17.30
C LEU A 80 -10.73 15.89 -18.77
N GLY A 81 -10.28 15.03 -19.69
CA GLY A 81 -10.47 15.21 -21.14
C GLY A 81 -9.54 16.25 -21.77
N HIS A 82 -8.48 16.66 -21.07
CA HIS A 82 -7.45 17.56 -21.56
C HIS A 82 -6.49 16.83 -22.51
N SER A 83 -6.06 17.54 -23.55
CA SER A 83 -5.12 17.01 -24.55
C SER A 83 -3.65 17.20 -24.15
N SER A 84 -3.37 18.06 -23.16
CA SER A 84 -2.01 18.33 -22.67
C SER A 84 -1.94 18.26 -21.14
N THR A 85 -0.78 17.85 -20.62
CA THR A 85 -0.45 17.90 -19.20
C THR A 85 -0.20 19.31 -18.69
N ASP A 86 0.02 20.29 -19.56
CA ASP A 86 0.19 21.71 -19.22
C ASP A 86 -1.05 22.32 -18.56
N GLU A 87 -2.24 21.80 -18.87
CA GLU A 87 -3.50 22.21 -18.24
C GLU A 87 -3.60 21.72 -16.79
N VAL A 88 -2.77 20.75 -16.39
CA VAL A 88 -2.66 20.20 -15.04
C VAL A 88 -1.42 20.75 -14.36
N GLY A 89 -1.60 21.82 -13.58
CA GLY A 89 -0.51 22.42 -12.79
C GLY A 89 -0.04 21.47 -11.67
N ALA A 90 1.27 21.20 -11.60
CA ALA A 90 1.84 20.24 -10.65
C ALA A 90 1.51 20.53 -9.17
N GLY A 91 1.48 21.81 -8.79
CA GLY A 91 1.11 22.26 -7.44
C GLY A 91 -0.35 22.68 -7.29
N ARG A 92 -1.17 22.61 -8.34
CA ARG A 92 -2.58 23.02 -8.28
C ARG A 92 -3.41 21.89 -7.65
N ALA A 93 -4.31 22.26 -6.74
CA ALA A 93 -5.16 21.26 -6.13
C ALA A 93 -6.10 20.62 -7.16
N PHE A 94 -6.29 19.31 -7.09
CA PHE A 94 -7.21 18.58 -7.96
C PHE A 94 -8.64 19.14 -7.90
N LYS A 95 -9.08 19.58 -6.71
CA LYS A 95 -10.38 20.24 -6.53
C LYS A 95 -10.52 21.52 -7.37
N GLU A 96 -9.46 22.31 -7.50
CA GLU A 96 -9.44 23.53 -8.31
C GLU A 96 -9.40 23.23 -9.82
N LEU A 97 -8.90 22.04 -10.18
CA LEU A 97 -8.90 21.51 -11.54
C LEU A 97 -10.24 20.86 -11.94
N GLY A 98 -11.23 20.85 -11.03
CA GLY A 98 -12.55 20.27 -11.31
C GLY A 98 -12.66 18.77 -11.03
N PHE A 99 -11.75 18.18 -10.26
CA PHE A 99 -11.90 16.80 -9.83
C PHE A 99 -13.10 16.62 -8.88
N ASP A 100 -13.98 15.70 -9.25
CA ASP A 100 -15.06 15.17 -8.43
C ASP A 100 -14.83 13.68 -8.11
N SER A 101 -15.77 13.04 -7.41
CA SER A 101 -15.68 11.63 -7.03
C SER A 101 -15.59 10.66 -8.21
N LEU A 102 -16.17 10.99 -9.37
CA LEU A 102 -16.13 10.13 -10.57
C LEU A 102 -14.80 10.29 -11.31
N ILE A 103 -14.35 11.53 -11.49
CA ILE A 103 -13.07 11.85 -12.14
C ILE A 103 -11.91 11.33 -11.28
N ALA A 104 -12.01 11.42 -9.95
CA ALA A 104 -11.04 10.83 -9.02
C ALA A 104 -10.94 9.30 -9.19
N LEU A 105 -12.06 8.60 -9.38
CA LEU A 105 -12.06 7.16 -9.63
C LEU A 105 -11.45 6.82 -11.00
N GLU A 106 -11.71 7.63 -12.02
CA GLU A 106 -11.10 7.46 -13.34
C GLU A 106 -9.58 7.63 -13.28
N LEU A 107 -9.09 8.70 -12.64
CA LEU A 107 -7.66 8.91 -12.40
C LEU A 107 -7.06 7.72 -11.64
N ARG A 108 -7.72 7.26 -10.58
CA ARG A 108 -7.29 6.10 -9.80
C ARG A 108 -7.13 4.85 -10.67
N ASN A 109 -8.09 4.56 -11.54
CA ASN A 109 -8.03 3.39 -12.42
C ASN A 109 -6.89 3.52 -13.45
N ARG A 110 -6.71 4.70 -14.03
CA ARG A 110 -5.61 5.00 -14.96
C ARG A 110 -4.24 4.82 -14.30
N LEU A 111 -4.07 5.36 -13.09
CA LEU A 111 -2.83 5.22 -12.33
C LEU A 111 -2.59 3.78 -11.90
N THR A 112 -3.64 3.04 -11.51
CA THR A 112 -3.53 1.60 -11.18
C THR A 112 -3.01 0.81 -12.38
N ALA A 113 -3.52 1.08 -13.59
CA ALA A 113 -3.05 0.42 -14.81
C ALA A 113 -1.60 0.79 -15.18
N ALA A 114 -1.22 2.07 -15.02
CA ALA A 114 0.12 2.54 -15.37
C ALA A 114 1.20 2.10 -14.37
N THR A 115 0.85 2.02 -13.08
CA THR A 115 1.82 1.77 -12.00
C THR A 115 1.77 0.35 -11.46
N GLY A 116 0.69 -0.40 -11.74
CA GLY A 116 0.43 -1.71 -11.16
C GLY A 116 0.06 -1.66 -9.66
N GLN A 117 -0.11 -0.46 -9.10
CA GLN A 117 -0.38 -0.27 -7.67
C GLN A 117 -1.86 -0.34 -7.34
N LYS A 118 -2.20 -0.98 -6.22
CA LYS A 118 -3.56 -0.94 -5.67
C LYS A 118 -3.80 0.39 -4.96
N LEU A 119 -4.54 1.28 -5.60
CA LEU A 119 -4.78 2.63 -5.09
C LEU A 119 -6.17 2.77 -4.44
N PRO A 120 -6.29 3.42 -3.28
CA PRO A 120 -7.58 3.73 -2.67
C PRO A 120 -8.37 4.75 -3.52
N ALA A 121 -9.70 4.76 -3.37
CA ALA A 121 -10.56 5.72 -4.07
C ALA A 121 -10.50 7.14 -3.48
N THR A 122 -9.98 7.28 -2.26
CA THR A 122 -9.82 8.56 -1.54
C THR A 122 -8.52 9.30 -1.89
N LEU A 123 -7.69 8.72 -2.74
CA LEU A 123 -6.32 9.15 -3.04
C LEU A 123 -6.20 10.64 -3.40
N VAL A 124 -7.15 11.18 -4.18
CA VAL A 124 -7.17 12.59 -4.60
C VAL A 124 -7.49 13.55 -3.44
N PHE A 125 -8.13 13.05 -2.39
CA PHE A 125 -8.40 13.82 -1.16
C PHE A 125 -7.25 13.70 -0.16
N ASP A 126 -6.61 12.53 -0.08
CA ASP A 126 -5.45 12.28 0.78
C ASP A 126 -4.20 13.00 0.24
N TYR A 127 -4.08 13.09 -1.09
CA TYR A 127 -2.98 13.74 -1.82
C TYR A 127 -3.57 14.77 -2.80
N PRO A 128 -3.85 16.00 -2.33
CA PRO A 128 -4.68 16.96 -3.07
C PRO A 128 -4.00 17.59 -4.28
N THR A 129 -2.70 17.38 -4.49
CA THR A 129 -1.95 17.94 -5.62
C THR A 129 -1.26 16.84 -6.43
N PRO A 130 -1.04 17.03 -7.75
CA PRO A 130 -0.27 16.11 -8.57
C PRO A 130 1.13 15.82 -8.00
N THR A 131 1.83 16.81 -7.45
CA THR A 131 3.13 16.61 -6.80
C THR A 131 3.04 15.70 -5.59
N ALA A 132 2.10 15.95 -4.67
CA ALA A 132 1.94 15.13 -3.45
C ALA A 132 1.58 13.68 -3.81
N LEU A 133 0.74 13.50 -4.83
CA LEU A 133 0.38 12.18 -5.33
C LEU A 133 1.57 11.47 -6.01
N ALA A 134 2.39 12.21 -6.77
CA ALA A 134 3.57 11.66 -7.42
C ALA A 134 4.62 11.18 -6.41
N GLU A 135 4.84 11.93 -5.33
CA GLU A 135 5.73 11.53 -4.24
C GLU A 135 5.27 10.24 -3.57
N PHE A 136 3.97 10.14 -3.25
CA PHE A 136 3.37 8.93 -2.70
C PHE A 136 3.56 7.72 -3.63
N LEU A 137 3.27 7.89 -4.93
CA LEU A 137 3.43 6.81 -5.91
C LEU A 137 4.90 6.43 -6.12
N CYS A 138 5.81 7.39 -6.14
CA CYS A 138 7.24 7.13 -6.28
C CYS A 138 7.75 6.28 -5.12
N ALA A 139 7.39 6.66 -3.89
CA ALA A 139 7.74 5.89 -2.69
C ALA A 139 7.17 4.46 -2.75
N ARG A 140 5.96 4.29 -3.33
CA ARG A 140 5.32 2.98 -3.42
C ARG A 140 5.88 2.11 -4.55
N ILE A 141 6.19 2.69 -5.71
CA ILE A 141 6.72 1.95 -6.87
C ILE A 141 8.18 1.54 -6.67
N VAL A 142 8.97 2.40 -6.02
CA VAL A 142 10.38 2.14 -5.70
C VAL A 142 10.52 1.38 -4.38
N GLY A 143 9.61 1.63 -3.42
CA GLY A 143 9.59 1.00 -2.10
C GLY A 143 8.90 -0.36 -2.03
N ASP A 144 8.05 -0.75 -3.00
CA ASP A 144 7.52 -2.13 -3.12
C ASP A 144 8.56 -3.14 -3.66
N GLY A 145 9.79 -3.01 -3.18
CA GLY A 145 10.66 -4.16 -2.89
C GLY A 145 10.32 -4.84 -1.56
N GLY A 146 9.43 -4.27 -0.73
CA GLY A 146 8.94 -4.89 0.49
C GLY A 146 7.80 -4.12 1.15
N THR A 147 6.77 -4.86 1.57
CA THR A 147 5.68 -4.45 2.47
C THR A 147 6.01 -3.23 3.32
N ALA A 148 5.17 -2.19 3.22
CA ALA A 148 5.11 -0.99 4.07
C ALA A 148 5.97 -1.13 5.32
N ALA A 149 7.23 -0.75 5.18
CA ALA A 149 8.21 -0.98 6.21
C ALA A 149 7.83 -0.08 7.40
N ALA A 150 7.85 -0.65 8.60
CA ALA A 150 7.56 0.06 9.83
C ALA A 150 8.32 1.40 9.88
N PRO A 151 7.83 2.45 10.59
CA PRO A 151 8.40 3.80 10.64
C PRO A 151 9.81 3.90 11.30
N GLY A 152 10.63 2.87 11.19
CA GLY A 152 12.07 2.89 11.45
C GLY A 152 12.90 2.21 10.34
N VAL A 153 12.28 1.51 9.38
CA VAL A 153 13.03 0.82 8.32
C VAL A 153 13.47 1.79 7.23
N ALA A 154 12.65 2.78 6.88
CA ALA A 154 13.03 3.83 5.95
C ALA A 154 14.20 4.69 6.50
N GLU A 155 14.22 4.91 7.81
CA GLU A 155 15.30 5.58 8.52
C GLU A 155 16.58 4.73 8.56
N LEU A 156 16.45 3.40 8.64
CA LEU A 156 17.57 2.47 8.52
C LEU A 156 18.15 2.45 7.09
N ASP A 157 17.31 2.46 6.06
CA ASP A 157 17.75 2.54 4.66
C ASP A 157 18.47 3.87 4.36
N ALA A 158 17.97 4.97 4.93
CA ALA A 158 18.62 6.28 4.85
C ALA A 158 19.96 6.29 5.57
N LEU A 159 20.06 5.63 6.74
CA LEU A 159 21.30 5.47 7.48
C LEU A 159 22.30 4.60 6.71
N GLU A 160 21.87 3.50 6.10
CA GLU A 160 22.70 2.65 5.25
C GLU A 160 23.28 3.43 4.07
N SER A 161 22.44 4.22 3.39
CA SER A 161 22.87 5.09 2.29
C SER A 161 23.91 6.12 2.75
N ALA A 162 23.73 6.72 3.91
CA ALA A 162 24.69 7.68 4.48
C ALA A 162 26.01 7.00 4.88
N LEU A 163 25.96 5.78 5.41
CA LEU A 163 27.14 5.00 5.78
C LEU A 163 27.94 4.52 4.55
N SER A 164 27.30 4.29 3.41
CA SER A 164 27.96 3.88 2.18
C SER A 164 28.89 4.95 1.57
N VAL A 165 28.71 6.22 1.94
CA VAL A 165 29.52 7.35 1.46
C VAL A 165 30.75 7.58 2.36
N LEU A 166 30.73 7.09 3.60
CA LEU A 166 31.84 7.24 4.54
C LEU A 166 32.99 6.27 4.24
N ASP A 167 34.21 6.77 4.41
CA ASP A 167 35.42 5.97 4.27
C ASP A 167 35.37 4.75 5.22
N PRO A 168 35.66 3.53 4.74
CA PRO A 168 35.70 2.32 5.56
C PRO A 168 36.61 2.41 6.77
N ASP A 169 37.68 3.20 6.70
CA ASP A 169 38.69 3.32 7.76
C ASP A 169 38.52 4.59 8.61
N SER A 170 37.37 5.28 8.49
CA SER A 170 37.10 6.49 9.27
C SER A 170 36.74 6.16 10.73
N GLU A 171 37.37 6.88 11.67
CA GLU A 171 36.99 6.86 13.10
C GLU A 171 35.49 7.15 13.32
N ALA A 172 34.87 7.95 12.43
CA ALA A 172 33.45 8.21 12.47
C ALA A 172 32.62 6.94 12.19
N ARG A 173 33.04 6.10 11.24
CA ARG A 173 32.39 4.84 10.91
C ARG A 173 32.53 3.82 12.04
N GLU A 174 33.71 3.75 12.67
CA GLU A 174 33.93 2.91 13.85
C GLU A 174 33.03 3.31 15.03
N THR A 175 32.91 4.62 15.28
CA THR A 175 32.06 5.17 16.34
C THR A 175 30.59 4.86 16.09
N ILE A 176 30.11 5.03 14.85
CA ILE A 176 28.73 4.72 14.47
C ILE A 176 28.45 3.22 14.59
N ALA A 177 29.37 2.36 14.14
CA ALA A 177 29.23 0.90 14.26
C ALA A 177 29.16 0.43 15.72
N ALA A 178 29.94 1.03 16.62
CA ALA A 178 29.87 0.75 18.05
C ALA A 178 28.51 1.14 18.65
N ARG A 179 28.01 2.34 18.33
CA ARG A 179 26.69 2.83 18.77
C ARG A 179 25.54 1.93 18.29
N LEU A 180 25.58 1.45 17.04
CA LEU A 180 24.56 0.57 16.49
C LEU A 180 24.54 -0.80 17.17
N ARG A 181 25.71 -1.37 17.48
CA ARG A 181 25.81 -2.61 18.27
C ARG A 181 25.23 -2.45 19.67
N ASP A 182 25.53 -1.35 20.35
CA ASP A 182 24.98 -1.06 21.68
C ASP A 182 23.45 -0.90 21.65
N LEU A 183 22.92 -0.23 20.61
CA LEU A 183 21.48 -0.03 20.46
C LEU A 183 20.75 -1.34 20.15
N ALA A 184 21.35 -2.19 19.29
CA ALA A 184 20.83 -3.52 19.01
C ALA A 184 20.84 -4.41 20.28
N ALA A 185 21.89 -4.34 21.10
CA ALA A 185 21.95 -5.06 22.37
C ALA A 185 20.84 -4.61 23.33
N LYS A 186 20.62 -3.30 23.49
CA LYS A 186 19.54 -2.74 24.32
C LYS A 186 18.14 -3.15 23.86
N TRP A 187 17.94 -3.29 22.55
CA TRP A 187 16.67 -3.76 21.99
C TRP A 187 16.46 -5.26 22.14
N ALA A 188 17.55 -6.04 22.19
CA ALA A 188 17.52 -7.48 22.40
C ALA A 188 17.35 -7.87 23.88
N GLU A 189 17.53 -6.92 24.81
CA GLU A 189 17.20 -7.14 26.22
C GLU A 189 15.71 -7.53 26.32
N PRO A 190 15.39 -8.71 26.89
CA PRO A 190 14.00 -9.13 27.03
C PRO A 190 13.27 -8.06 27.82
N ARG A 191 12.21 -7.51 27.23
CA ARG A 191 11.39 -6.47 27.85
C ARG A 191 10.72 -7.08 29.09
N THR A 192 11.36 -6.93 30.25
CA THR A 192 10.84 -7.31 31.56
C THR A 192 9.68 -6.39 31.91
N ALA A 193 8.54 -6.57 31.25
CA ALA A 193 7.31 -5.82 31.52
C ALA A 193 6.05 -6.66 31.20
N ASP A 194 6.17 -7.98 31.13
CA ASP A 194 5.04 -8.94 31.18
C ASP A 194 5.27 -10.07 32.20
N ALA A 195 6.29 -9.94 33.07
CA ALA A 195 6.63 -10.94 34.10
C ALA A 195 6.27 -10.53 35.54
N GLU A 196 5.75 -9.32 35.77
CA GLU A 196 5.31 -8.85 37.11
C GLU A 196 3.78 -8.92 37.30
N ALA A 197 3.09 -9.81 36.57
CA ALA A 197 1.73 -10.23 36.88
C ALA A 197 1.64 -11.73 37.28
N ALA A 198 2.78 -12.36 37.55
CA ALA A 198 2.86 -13.77 37.94
C ALA A 198 3.69 -14.01 39.23
N GLU A 199 3.82 -13.01 40.10
CA GLU A 199 4.02 -13.27 41.53
C GLU A 199 2.66 -13.22 42.23
N GLY A 200 1.82 -14.17 41.85
CA GLY A 200 0.65 -14.61 42.58
C GLY A 200 0.70 -16.12 42.60
N ASP A 201 1.10 -16.68 43.75
CA ASP A 201 1.00 -18.10 44.10
C ASP A 201 -0.24 -18.77 43.48
N GLY A 202 -0.04 -19.59 42.45
CA GLY A 202 -1.16 -20.07 41.66
C GLY A 202 -0.75 -20.87 40.44
N GLY A 203 -0.21 -22.07 40.65
CA GLY A 203 -0.19 -23.10 39.62
C GLY A 203 -1.53 -23.13 38.88
N THR A 204 -1.46 -23.16 37.56
CA THR A 204 -2.56 -23.08 36.61
C THR A 204 -3.75 -23.91 37.11
N VAL A 205 -4.97 -23.33 37.16
CA VAL A 205 -6.18 -24.00 37.69
C VAL A 205 -6.39 -25.40 37.08
N THR A 206 -5.94 -25.58 35.84
CA THR A 206 -5.92 -26.86 35.12
C THR A 206 -4.97 -27.92 35.69
N GLU A 207 -3.80 -27.55 36.20
CA GLU A 207 -2.85 -28.48 36.85
C GLU A 207 -3.29 -28.82 38.28
N LYS A 208 -3.75 -27.83 39.05
CA LYS A 208 -4.31 -28.08 40.40
C LYS A 208 -5.53 -29.01 40.36
N LEU A 209 -6.32 -28.99 39.28
CA LEU A 209 -7.47 -29.89 39.12
C LEU A 209 -7.09 -31.34 38.74
N GLN A 210 -5.90 -31.56 38.16
CA GLN A 210 -5.42 -32.90 37.80
C GLN A 210 -4.66 -33.60 38.93
N GLU A 211 -4.05 -32.85 39.85
CA GLU A 211 -3.38 -33.42 41.04
C GLU A 211 -4.27 -33.48 42.29
N ALA A 212 -5.37 -32.71 42.34
CA ALA A 212 -6.28 -32.73 43.48
C ALA A 212 -6.90 -34.13 43.64
N THR A 213 -6.81 -34.65 44.85
CA THR A 213 -7.53 -35.87 45.22
C THR A 213 -9.04 -35.58 45.25
N PRO A 214 -9.92 -36.58 45.04
CA PRO A 214 -11.36 -36.37 45.03
C PRO A 214 -11.87 -35.65 46.29
N ASP A 215 -11.27 -35.93 47.45
CA ASP A 215 -11.63 -35.30 48.73
C ASP A 215 -11.29 -33.80 48.78
N GLU A 216 -10.23 -33.36 48.11
CA GLU A 216 -9.82 -31.95 48.06
C GLU A 216 -10.68 -31.14 47.08
N VAL A 217 -11.19 -31.77 46.01
CA VAL A 217 -12.13 -31.15 45.07
C VAL A 217 -13.48 -30.87 45.76
N PHE A 218 -13.98 -31.78 46.59
CA PHE A 218 -15.23 -31.57 47.33
C PHE A 218 -15.12 -30.47 48.40
N ALA A 219 -13.98 -30.38 49.10
CA ALA A 219 -13.74 -29.34 50.09
C ALA A 219 -13.67 -27.92 49.47
N PHE A 220 -13.23 -27.80 48.22
CA PHE A 220 -13.20 -26.52 47.50
C PHE A 220 -14.60 -26.05 47.07
N ILE A 221 -15.46 -26.98 46.66
CA ILE A 221 -16.85 -26.67 46.25
C ILE A 221 -17.69 -26.23 47.45
N ASP A 222 -17.53 -26.89 48.60
CA ASP A 222 -18.23 -26.56 49.85
C ASP A 222 -17.87 -25.13 50.32
N LYS A 223 -16.58 -24.77 50.20
CA LYS A 223 -16.07 -23.45 50.59
C LYS A 223 -16.52 -22.29 49.68
N GLU A 224 -16.73 -22.53 48.38
CA GLU A 224 -17.16 -21.52 47.41
C GLU A 224 -18.68 -21.45 47.21
N LEU A 225 -19.43 -22.52 47.50
CA LEU A 225 -20.89 -22.55 47.34
C LEU A 225 -21.67 -22.53 48.66
N GLY A 226 -21.01 -22.64 49.81
CA GLY A 226 -21.61 -22.36 51.13
C GLY A 226 -22.85 -23.18 51.45
N ILE A 227 -22.80 -24.49 51.16
CA ILE A 227 -23.82 -25.50 51.53
C ILE A 227 -23.17 -26.73 52.13
#